data_AF-G8ZPH5-F1
#
_entry.id   AF-G8ZPH5-F1
#
_cell.length_a   1.000
_cell.length_b   1.000
_cell.length_c   1.000
_cell.angle_alpha   90.00
_cell.angle_beta   90.00
_cell.angle_gamma   90.00
#
_symmetry.space_group_name_H-M   'P 1'
#
loop_
_entity.id
_entity.type
_entity.pdbx_description
1 polymer ?
#
loop_
_entity_poly.entity_id
_entity_poly.type
_entity_poly.pdbx_seq_one_letter_code
_entity_poly.pdbx_strand_id
1 'polypeptide(L)'
;MTAVLKDNLFHDIDVVDEPFITYLLSTKLSENLNILRTTAISRQINAANEQQNDDTIKDFQDEFPSIAFDSLQRQRKVLKVMEDQYNQYQESTKTNRYTFDFDSPHIDETEPNAVVQGQDKALDVDTSVAELRKRLLGHRADESNGLESEKSSERQIEDQDNLQNSLIEDMTKLVGSLKQGATAFQNALNEDKAVLSAAEIGVQVASTSLTDISGKLKKYDKKKLGYIFYITVFISMLVGLLVTFIIIQLFPAL
;
A
#
# COMPACT_ATOMS: atom_id res chain seq x y z
N MET A 1 -37.47 12.08 -5.79
CA MET A 1 -36.45 11.03 -6.01
C MET A 1 -35.16 11.32 -5.24
N THR A 2 -34.80 12.59 -5.10
CA THR A 2 -33.64 13.11 -4.38
C THR A 2 -33.73 13.01 -2.85
N ALA A 3 -34.91 13.17 -2.25
CA ALA A 3 -35.13 12.92 -0.82
C ALA A 3 -34.86 11.46 -0.41
N VAL A 4 -35.21 10.50 -1.28
CA VAL A 4 -34.99 9.06 -1.06
C VAL A 4 -33.50 8.71 -1.18
N LEU A 5 -32.76 9.39 -2.05
CA LEU A 5 -31.30 9.28 -2.15
C LEU A 5 -30.62 9.91 -0.93
N LYS A 6 -31.12 11.04 -0.44
CA LYS A 6 -30.59 11.68 0.78
C LYS A 6 -30.77 10.77 1.99
N ASP A 7 -31.99 10.30 2.24
CA ASP A 7 -32.27 9.53 3.45
C ASP A 7 -31.62 8.15 3.45
N ASN A 8 -31.61 7.41 2.34
CA ASN A 8 -30.96 6.09 2.32
C ASN A 8 -29.42 6.18 2.34
N LEU A 9 -28.83 7.16 1.65
CA LEU A 9 -27.38 7.27 1.55
C LEU A 9 -26.77 7.82 2.86
N PHE A 10 -27.44 8.75 3.55
CA PHE A 10 -26.99 9.21 4.85
C PHE A 10 -27.25 8.18 5.96
N HIS A 11 -28.31 7.38 5.86
CA HIS A 11 -28.57 6.30 6.79
C HIS A 11 -27.50 5.18 6.70
N ASP A 12 -27.12 4.77 5.49
CA ASP A 12 -26.08 3.76 5.31
C ASP A 12 -24.68 4.25 5.75
N ILE A 13 -24.42 5.56 5.67
CA ILE A 13 -23.13 6.14 6.09
C ILE A 13 -23.06 6.29 7.62
N ASP A 14 -24.17 6.58 8.30
CA ASP A 14 -24.19 6.74 9.76
C ASP A 14 -24.28 5.40 10.51
N VAL A 15 -24.60 4.29 9.83
CA VAL A 15 -24.66 2.93 10.40
C VAL A 15 -23.31 2.21 10.41
N VAL A 16 -22.33 2.68 9.62
CA VAL A 16 -21.02 2.02 9.49
C VAL A 16 -19.96 2.76 10.30
N ASP A 17 -19.62 2.19 11.46
CA ASP A 17 -18.61 2.74 12.39
C ASP A 17 -17.16 2.67 11.87
N GLU A 18 -16.91 1.98 10.76
CA GLU A 18 -15.54 1.80 10.26
C GLU A 18 -15.07 3.05 9.49
N PRO A 19 -13.99 3.74 9.94
CA PRO A 19 -13.51 4.96 9.31
C PRO A 19 -13.15 4.76 7.83
N PHE A 20 -12.53 3.63 7.49
CA PHE A 20 -12.16 3.33 6.11
C PHE A 20 -13.37 3.22 5.18
N ILE A 21 -14.42 2.54 5.62
CA ILE A 21 -15.63 2.36 4.81
C ILE A 21 -16.36 3.69 4.65
N THR A 22 -16.43 4.51 5.71
CA THR A 22 -16.99 5.86 5.65
C THR A 22 -16.22 6.76 4.66
N TYR A 23 -14.89 6.64 4.62
CA TYR A 23 -14.06 7.34 3.64
C TYR A 23 -14.35 6.88 2.20
N LEU A 24 -14.48 5.57 1.99
CA LEU A 24 -14.76 5.00 0.67
C LEU A 24 -16.14 5.45 0.18
N LEU A 25 -17.16 5.37 1.03
CA LEU A 25 -18.53 5.78 0.72
C LEU A 25 -18.62 7.28 0.39
N SER A 26 -17.99 8.14 1.20
CA SER A 26 -17.94 9.58 0.92
C SER A 26 -17.19 9.90 -0.37
N THR A 27 -16.11 9.17 -0.68
CA THR A 27 -15.38 9.31 -1.95
C THR A 27 -16.24 8.89 -3.13
N LYS A 28 -16.97 7.78 -3.03
CA LYS A 28 -17.90 7.31 -4.08
C LYS A 28 -19.06 8.28 -4.29
N LEU A 29 -19.59 8.84 -3.21
CA LEU A 29 -20.63 9.86 -3.25
C LEU A 29 -20.13 11.11 -3.99
N SER A 30 -18.92 11.59 -3.68
CA SER A 30 -18.31 12.72 -4.39
C SER A 30 -18.13 12.44 -5.88
N GLU A 31 -17.69 11.23 -6.24
CA GLU A 31 -17.54 10.84 -7.66
C GLU A 31 -18.89 10.79 -8.38
N ASN A 32 -19.91 10.22 -7.74
CA ASN A 32 -21.26 10.18 -8.28
C ASN A 32 -21.83 11.60 -8.50
N LEU A 33 -21.60 12.53 -7.56
CA LEU A 33 -21.96 13.93 -7.74
C LEU A 33 -21.22 14.58 -8.90
N ASN A 34 -19.94 14.23 -9.12
CA ASN A 34 -19.16 14.74 -10.24
C ASN A 34 -19.69 14.20 -11.59
N ILE A 35 -20.10 12.93 -11.64
CA ILE A 35 -20.74 12.33 -12.81
C ILE A 35 -22.08 13.02 -13.09
N LEU A 36 -22.91 13.25 -12.06
CA LEU A 36 -24.18 13.98 -12.19
C LEU A 36 -23.96 15.40 -12.70
N ARG A 37 -22.97 16.12 -12.15
CA ARG A 37 -22.57 17.45 -12.61
C ARG A 37 -22.15 17.43 -14.08
N THR A 38 -21.29 16.51 -14.46
CA THR A 38 -20.79 16.39 -15.84
C THR A 38 -21.91 16.04 -16.81
N THR A 39 -22.87 15.21 -16.38
CA THR A 39 -24.06 14.84 -17.16
C THR A 39 -25.02 16.02 -17.31
N ALA A 40 -25.21 16.83 -16.26
CA ALA A 40 -26.01 18.05 -16.34
C ALA A 40 -25.36 19.09 -17.28
N ILE A 41 -24.03 19.25 -17.20
CA ILE A 41 -23.26 20.13 -18.09
C ILE A 41 -23.35 19.66 -19.55
N SER A 42 -23.15 18.37 -19.82
CA SER A 42 -23.22 17.84 -21.18
C SER A 42 -24.63 17.94 -21.77
N ARG A 43 -25.68 17.72 -20.96
CA ARG A 43 -27.07 17.94 -21.37
C ARG A 43 -27.35 19.38 -21.72
N GLN A 44 -26.87 20.35 -20.92
CA GLN A 44 -27.07 21.76 -21.22
C GLN A 44 -26.34 22.20 -22.48
N ILE A 45 -25.11 21.71 -22.70
CA ILE A 45 -24.35 22.01 -23.92
C ILE A 45 -25.07 21.46 -25.16
N ASN A 46 -25.62 20.24 -25.06
CA ASN A 46 -26.37 19.63 -26.15
C ASN A 46 -27.72 20.33 -26.39
N ALA A 47 -28.46 20.69 -25.34
CA ALA A 47 -29.71 21.44 -25.43
C ALA A 47 -29.52 22.87 -25.98
N ALA A 48 -28.39 23.51 -25.67
CA ALA A 48 -28.01 24.81 -26.24
C ALA A 48 -27.76 24.72 -27.76
N ASN A 49 -27.24 23.59 -28.25
CA ASN A 49 -27.11 23.34 -29.69
C ASN A 49 -28.46 23.07 -30.37
N GLU A 50 -29.46 22.60 -29.62
CA GLU A 50 -30.80 22.25 -30.11
C GLU A 50 -31.88 23.33 -29.84
N GLN A 51 -31.48 24.53 -29.37
CA GLN A 51 -32.40 25.65 -29.03
C GLN A 51 -33.49 25.27 -28.01
N GLN A 52 -33.21 24.32 -27.11
CA GLN A 52 -34.04 24.05 -25.94
C GLN A 52 -33.44 24.72 -24.69
N ASN A 53 -34.23 25.56 -24.02
CA ASN A 53 -33.89 26.09 -22.70
C ASN A 53 -34.11 24.99 -21.66
N ASP A 54 -33.11 24.16 -21.46
CA ASP A 54 -33.08 23.17 -20.39
C ASP A 54 -32.41 23.77 -19.14
N ASP A 55 -33.18 23.95 -18.06
CA ASP A 55 -32.74 24.55 -16.79
C ASP A 55 -32.11 23.52 -15.82
N THR A 56 -31.76 22.33 -16.32
CA THR A 56 -31.21 21.20 -15.53
C THR A 56 -29.94 21.52 -14.71
N ILE A 57 -29.18 22.55 -15.11
CA ILE A 57 -28.03 23.01 -14.31
C ILE A 57 -28.47 23.78 -13.07
N LYS A 58 -29.53 24.59 -13.15
CA LYS A 58 -30.03 25.34 -11.99
C LYS A 58 -30.60 24.38 -10.96
N ASP A 59 -31.36 23.39 -11.41
CA ASP A 59 -31.86 22.33 -10.54
C ASP A 59 -30.72 21.59 -9.82
N PHE A 60 -29.62 21.30 -10.54
CA PHE A 60 -28.43 20.70 -9.93
C PHE A 60 -27.73 21.65 -8.94
N GLN A 61 -27.61 22.93 -9.29
CA GLN A 61 -26.97 23.95 -8.46
C GLN A 61 -27.76 24.29 -7.20
N ASP A 62 -29.07 24.09 -7.18
CA ASP A 62 -29.89 24.37 -6.01
C ASP A 62 -29.92 23.18 -5.04
N GLU A 63 -29.91 21.94 -5.55
CA GLU A 63 -30.17 20.75 -4.73
C GLU A 63 -28.90 20.08 -4.16
N PHE A 64 -27.81 20.07 -4.93
CA PHE A 64 -26.60 19.30 -4.59
C PHE A 64 -25.44 20.02 -3.87
N PRO A 65 -25.38 21.37 -3.70
CA PRO A 65 -24.27 22.00 -2.98
C PRO A 65 -24.15 21.57 -1.52
N SER A 66 -25.29 21.39 -0.84
CA SER A 66 -25.32 20.96 0.56
C SER A 66 -24.73 19.55 0.71
N ILE A 67 -25.14 18.62 -0.15
CA ILE A 67 -24.68 17.23 -0.17
C ILE A 67 -23.20 17.15 -0.56
N ALA A 68 -22.75 17.98 -1.51
CA ALA A 68 -21.34 18.07 -1.89
C ALA A 68 -20.48 18.59 -0.73
N PHE A 69 -20.95 19.61 -0.01
CA PHE A 69 -20.25 20.13 1.16
C PHE A 69 -20.18 19.11 2.29
N ASP A 70 -21.30 18.45 2.61
CA ASP A 70 -21.38 17.47 3.69
C ASP A 70 -20.49 16.25 3.43
N SER A 71 -20.48 15.75 2.19
CA SER A 71 -19.61 14.64 1.80
C SER A 71 -18.12 14.98 1.91
N LEU A 72 -17.73 16.18 1.46
CA LEU A 72 -16.36 16.67 1.58
C LEU A 72 -15.95 16.87 3.05
N GLN A 73 -16.84 17.41 3.86
CA GLN A 73 -16.60 17.60 5.29
C GLN A 73 -16.40 16.27 6.01
N ARG A 74 -17.24 15.27 5.72
CA ARG A 74 -17.12 13.91 6.26
C ARG A 74 -15.81 13.26 5.83
N GLN A 75 -15.48 13.32 4.55
CA GLN A 75 -14.22 12.79 4.02
C GLN A 75 -13.01 13.35 4.76
N ARG A 76 -12.96 14.67 4.99
CA ARG A 76 -11.86 15.32 5.73
C ARG A 76 -11.79 14.90 7.20
N LYS A 77 -12.94 14.80 7.87
CA LYS A 77 -12.99 14.36 9.28
C LYS A 77 -12.45 12.95 9.43
N VAL A 78 -12.89 12.04 8.56
CA VAL A 78 -12.48 10.64 8.58
C VAL A 78 -11.01 10.47 8.23
N LEU A 79 -10.53 11.20 7.22
CA LEU A 79 -9.11 11.18 6.84
C LEU A 79 -8.22 11.62 8.00
N LYS A 80 -8.63 12.64 8.77
CA LYS A 80 -7.92 13.06 9.97
C LYS A 80 -7.88 11.96 11.05
N VAL A 81 -9.00 11.29 11.30
CA VAL A 81 -9.05 10.17 12.27
C VAL A 81 -8.11 9.05 11.86
N MET A 82 -8.08 8.71 10.57
CA MET A 82 -7.20 7.67 10.04
C MET A 82 -5.72 8.07 10.12
N GLU A 83 -5.39 9.34 9.86
CA GLU A 83 -4.05 9.88 10.04
C GLU A 83 -3.59 9.79 11.50
N ASP A 84 -4.46 10.15 12.44
CA ASP A 84 -4.19 10.05 13.88
C ASP A 84 -3.94 8.59 14.30
N GLN A 85 -4.75 7.65 13.82
CA GLN A 85 -4.56 6.20 14.07
C GLN A 85 -3.24 5.68 13.48
N TYR A 86 -2.89 6.11 12.27
CA TYR A 86 -1.64 5.73 11.62
C TYR A 86 -0.42 6.25 12.41
N ASN A 87 -0.47 7.51 12.85
CA ASN A 87 0.59 8.10 13.67
C ASN A 87 0.77 7.35 14.99
N GLN A 88 -0.34 7.01 15.67
CA GLN A 88 -0.30 6.21 16.90
C GLN A 88 0.29 4.81 16.69
N TYR A 89 -0.05 4.16 15.57
CA TYR A 89 0.56 2.87 15.20
C TYR A 89 2.06 3.03 14.92
N GLN A 90 2.47 4.08 14.22
CA GLN A 90 3.86 4.35 13.91
C GLN A 90 4.68 4.61 15.19
N GLU A 91 4.13 5.35 16.15
CA GLU A 91 4.75 5.59 17.45
C GLU A 91 4.88 4.31 18.26
N SER A 92 3.83 3.49 18.37
CA SER A 92 3.89 2.21 19.09
C SER A 92 4.89 1.22 18.47
N THR A 93 5.03 1.22 17.15
CA THR A 93 6.03 0.41 16.45
C THR A 93 7.46 0.92 16.70
N LYS A 94 7.64 2.24 16.78
CA LYS A 94 8.93 2.85 17.15
C LYS A 94 9.28 2.52 18.59
N THR A 95 8.37 2.66 19.55
CA THR A 95 8.63 2.34 20.96
C THR A 95 8.89 0.86 21.19
N ASN A 96 8.18 -0.04 20.50
CA ASN A 96 8.41 -1.50 20.60
C ASN A 96 9.79 -1.94 20.07
N ARG A 97 10.43 -1.17 19.17
CA ARG A 97 11.84 -1.43 18.78
C ARG A 97 12.84 -1.02 19.87
N TYR A 98 12.46 -0.16 20.81
CA TYR A 98 13.33 0.33 21.88
C TYR A 98 13.08 -0.32 23.25
N THR A 99 12.02 -1.11 23.41
CA THR A 99 11.72 -1.87 24.65
C THR A 99 12.07 -3.36 24.55
N PHE A 100 12.89 -3.77 23.57
CA PHE A 100 13.51 -5.09 23.61
C PHE A 100 14.63 -5.05 24.65
N ASP A 101 14.24 -5.30 25.90
CA ASP A 101 15.10 -5.32 27.07
C ASP A 101 16.14 -6.45 26.91
N PHE A 102 17.39 -6.08 26.64
CA PHE A 102 18.53 -7.00 26.49
C PHE A 102 19.20 -7.33 27.83
N ASP A 103 18.64 -6.89 28.97
CA ASP A 103 19.19 -7.10 30.30
C ASP A 103 18.44 -8.18 31.11
N SER A 104 17.99 -9.26 30.46
CA SER A 104 17.77 -10.52 31.18
C SER A 104 19.13 -11.18 31.41
N PRO A 105 19.54 -11.45 32.66
CA PRO A 105 20.86 -11.98 32.95
C PRO A 105 21.04 -13.35 32.30
N HIS A 106 22.23 -13.52 31.70
CA HIS A 106 22.83 -14.75 31.19
C HIS A 106 22.15 -16.05 31.65
N ILE A 107 21.55 -16.76 30.69
CA ILE A 107 21.56 -18.22 30.72
C ILE A 107 22.65 -18.62 29.72
N ASP A 108 23.70 -19.20 30.27
CA ASP A 108 24.95 -19.55 29.59
C ASP A 108 24.73 -20.27 28.26
N GLU A 109 25.60 -19.93 27.32
CA GLU A 109 25.89 -20.71 26.13
C GLU A 109 26.18 -22.16 26.53
N THR A 110 25.36 -23.10 26.10
CA THR A 110 25.78 -24.49 26.00
C THR A 110 25.33 -25.02 24.66
N GLU A 111 26.25 -24.92 23.70
CA GLU A 111 26.22 -25.72 22.48
C GLU A 111 26.32 -27.23 22.78
N PRO A 112 25.88 -28.08 21.83
CA PRO A 112 25.41 -29.43 22.09
C PRO A 112 26.54 -30.46 22.01
N ASN A 113 26.34 -31.59 22.72
CA ASN A 113 27.15 -32.82 22.77
C ASN A 113 28.05 -32.98 24.00
N ALA A 114 27.48 -33.53 25.08
CA ALA A 114 28.18 -34.45 25.95
C ALA A 114 27.21 -35.52 26.45
N VAL A 115 27.35 -36.72 25.91
CA VAL A 115 26.77 -37.96 26.41
C VAL A 115 27.23 -38.15 27.85
N VAL A 116 26.32 -38.08 28.81
CA VAL A 116 26.51 -38.64 30.16
C VAL A 116 25.24 -39.38 30.56
N GLN A 117 25.38 -40.71 30.61
CA GLN A 117 24.46 -41.62 31.28
C GLN A 117 24.26 -41.17 32.73
N GLY A 118 23.00 -40.95 33.10
CA GLY A 118 22.55 -40.80 34.48
C GLY A 118 21.19 -41.46 34.62
N GLN A 119 21.20 -42.70 35.09
CA GLN A 119 20.04 -43.52 35.41
C GLN A 119 19.18 -42.89 36.52
N ASP A 120 17.87 -43.12 36.40
CA ASP A 120 16.89 -43.28 37.47
C ASP A 120 16.56 -42.08 38.38
N LYS A 121 15.48 -41.37 38.01
CA LYS A 121 14.28 -41.14 38.86
C LYS A 121 13.20 -40.38 38.08
N ALA A 122 12.67 -41.01 37.05
CA ALA A 122 11.35 -40.68 36.51
C ALA A 122 10.30 -41.33 37.43
N LEU A 123 10.08 -40.73 38.60
CA LEU A 123 8.97 -41.08 39.47
C LEU A 123 8.09 -39.86 39.62
N ASP A 124 6.88 -40.00 39.08
CA ASP A 124 5.64 -39.55 39.71
C ASP A 124 5.08 -38.16 39.38
N VAL A 125 5.41 -37.58 38.22
CA VAL A 125 4.73 -36.36 37.74
C VAL A 125 3.64 -36.68 36.71
N ASP A 126 3.93 -37.53 35.72
CA ASP A 126 2.94 -37.90 34.68
C ASP A 126 1.76 -38.71 35.23
N THR A 127 1.99 -39.57 36.22
CA THR A 127 0.94 -40.29 36.95
C THR A 127 0.04 -39.34 37.73
N SER A 128 0.61 -38.31 38.36
CA SER A 128 -0.17 -37.32 39.14
C SER A 128 -1.07 -36.45 38.25
N VAL A 129 -0.58 -36.03 37.08
CA VAL A 129 -1.34 -35.21 36.12
C VAL A 129 -2.41 -36.06 35.43
N ALA A 130 -2.10 -37.31 35.09
CA ALA A 130 -3.08 -38.27 34.57
C ALA A 130 -4.17 -38.60 35.60
N GLU A 131 -3.82 -38.75 36.88
CA GLU A 131 -4.77 -39.02 37.97
C GLU A 131 -5.65 -37.80 38.30
N LEU A 132 -5.09 -36.59 38.24
CA LEU A 132 -5.83 -35.31 38.33
C LEU A 132 -6.82 -35.16 37.16
N ARG A 133 -6.41 -35.50 35.93
CA ARG A 133 -7.25 -35.48 34.73
C ARG A 133 -8.37 -36.53 34.82
N LYS A 134 -8.07 -37.73 35.32
CA LYS A 134 -9.05 -38.80 35.58
C LYS A 134 -10.08 -38.40 36.64
N ARG A 135 -9.67 -37.68 37.70
CA ARG A 135 -10.58 -37.14 38.73
C ARG A 135 -11.45 -35.99 38.23
N LEU A 136 -10.90 -35.10 37.39
CA LEU A 136 -11.63 -33.94 36.85
C LEU A 136 -12.65 -34.34 35.78
N LEU A 137 -12.36 -35.38 34.98
CA LEU A 137 -13.31 -35.90 33.98
C LEU A 137 -14.25 -36.98 34.55
N GLY A 138 -13.83 -37.73 35.57
CA GLY A 138 -14.60 -38.84 36.15
C GLY A 138 -15.76 -38.45 37.07
N HIS A 139 -15.83 -37.19 37.54
CA HIS A 139 -16.84 -36.76 38.52
C HIS A 139 -18.18 -36.28 37.93
N ARG A 140 -18.50 -36.66 36.68
CA ARG A 140 -19.79 -36.30 36.03
C ARG A 140 -20.73 -37.48 35.77
N ALA A 141 -20.39 -38.69 36.21
CA ALA A 141 -21.23 -39.86 36.01
C ALA A 141 -21.38 -40.64 37.32
N ASP A 142 -22.26 -40.16 38.20
CA ASP A 142 -22.92 -41.04 39.14
C ASP A 142 -24.29 -41.43 38.56
N GLU A 143 -24.65 -42.69 38.80
CA GLU A 143 -25.85 -43.42 38.39
C GLU A 143 -25.96 -43.89 36.93
N SER A 144 -25.16 -44.92 36.57
CA SER A 144 -25.67 -46.25 36.20
C SER A 144 -24.66 -47.09 35.41
N ASN A 145 -24.41 -48.30 35.91
CA ASN A 145 -23.87 -49.48 35.21
C ASN A 145 -22.45 -49.41 34.60
N GLY A 146 -21.48 -49.88 35.40
CA GLY A 146 -20.75 -51.12 35.11
C GLY A 146 -19.82 -51.16 33.89
N LEU A 147 -18.52 -50.99 34.14
CA LEU A 147 -17.36 -51.70 33.53
C LEU A 147 -17.10 -51.64 32.01
N GLU A 148 -17.99 -51.12 31.17
CA GLU A 148 -17.73 -50.95 29.72
C GLU A 148 -17.21 -49.55 29.35
N SER A 149 -17.31 -48.57 30.26
CA SER A 149 -16.98 -47.16 30.00
C SER A 149 -15.48 -46.80 30.12
N GLU A 150 -14.68 -47.55 30.91
CA GLU A 150 -13.25 -47.25 31.07
C GLU A 150 -12.44 -47.49 29.77
N LYS A 151 -12.76 -48.54 29.00
CA LYS A 151 -12.11 -48.79 27.70
C LYS A 151 -12.48 -47.76 26.63
N SER A 152 -13.66 -47.16 26.74
CA SER A 152 -14.10 -46.08 25.84
C SER A 152 -13.38 -44.78 26.16
N SER A 153 -13.17 -44.47 27.44
CA SER A 153 -12.50 -43.23 27.84
C SER A 153 -11.01 -43.26 27.52
N GLU A 154 -10.31 -44.38 27.74
CA GLU A 154 -8.89 -44.52 27.41
C GLU A 154 -8.62 -44.37 25.90
N ARG A 155 -9.47 -44.99 25.06
CA ARG A 155 -9.40 -44.82 23.59
C ARG A 155 -9.70 -43.39 23.16
N GLN A 156 -10.64 -42.72 23.84
CA GLN A 156 -10.98 -41.33 23.54
C GLN A 156 -9.86 -40.36 23.93
N ILE A 157 -9.06 -40.71 24.96
CA ILE A 157 -7.86 -39.98 25.36
C ILE A 157 -6.75 -40.17 24.32
N GLU A 158 -6.52 -41.40 23.87
CA GLU A 158 -5.52 -41.71 22.82
C GLU A 158 -5.84 -40.99 21.49
N ASP A 159 -7.11 -40.96 21.09
CA ASP A 159 -7.55 -40.21 19.91
C ASP A 159 -7.36 -38.69 20.07
N GLN A 160 -7.61 -38.13 21.26
CA GLN A 160 -7.37 -36.71 21.53
C GLN A 160 -5.88 -36.34 21.53
N ASP A 161 -5.02 -37.20 22.07
CA ASP A 161 -3.58 -36.94 22.11
C ASP A 161 -2.95 -37.08 20.71
N ASN A 162 -3.41 -38.04 19.90
CA ASN A 162 -3.01 -38.12 18.48
C ASN A 162 -3.46 -36.89 17.69
N LEU A 163 -4.66 -36.38 17.94
CA LEU A 163 -5.17 -35.19 17.28
C LEU A 163 -4.42 -33.92 17.72
N GLN A 164 -4.04 -33.81 18.99
CA GLN A 164 -3.20 -32.72 19.48
C GLN A 164 -1.77 -32.77 18.92
N ASN A 165 -1.17 -33.96 18.84
CA ASN A 165 0.15 -34.11 18.24
C ASN A 165 0.15 -33.76 16.74
N SER A 166 -0.88 -34.21 16.01
CA SER A 166 -1.05 -33.81 14.60
C SER A 166 -1.23 -32.30 14.45
N LEU A 167 -1.99 -31.67 15.36
CA LEU A 167 -2.19 -30.22 15.34
C LEU A 167 -0.88 -29.46 15.62
N ILE A 168 -0.09 -29.93 16.59
CA ILE A 168 1.20 -29.33 16.93
C ILE A 168 2.17 -29.47 15.75
N GLU A 169 2.18 -30.60 15.06
CA GLU A 169 2.99 -30.82 13.86
C GLU A 169 2.58 -29.86 12.73
N ASP A 170 1.27 -29.70 12.49
CA ASP A 170 0.74 -28.76 11.51
C ASP A 170 1.03 -27.30 11.87
N MET A 171 0.91 -26.92 13.15
CA MET A 171 1.28 -25.59 13.62
C MET A 171 2.78 -25.33 13.45
N THR A 172 3.62 -26.33 13.73
CA THR A 172 5.08 -26.22 13.55
C THR A 172 5.44 -26.09 12.07
N LYS A 173 4.77 -26.83 11.20
CA LYS A 173 4.93 -26.73 9.74
C LYS A 173 4.44 -25.40 9.19
N LEU A 174 3.34 -24.86 9.73
CA LEU A 174 2.82 -23.53 9.40
C LEU A 174 3.78 -22.43 9.84
N VAL A 175 4.33 -22.51 11.05
CA VAL A 175 5.32 -21.54 11.53
C VAL A 175 6.62 -21.65 10.72
N GLY A 176 7.02 -22.86 10.33
CA GLY A 176 8.14 -23.09 9.43
C GLY A 176 7.93 -22.45 8.04
N SER A 177 6.75 -22.63 7.45
CA SER A 177 6.39 -22.02 6.16
C SER A 177 6.25 -20.51 6.27
N LEU A 178 5.74 -19.99 7.39
CA LEU A 178 5.67 -18.55 7.65
C LEU A 178 7.07 -17.94 7.83
N LYS A 179 7.97 -18.61 8.55
CA LYS A 179 9.38 -18.19 8.67
C LYS A 179 10.06 -18.15 7.31
N GLN A 180 9.84 -19.17 6.48
CA GLN A 180 10.38 -19.22 5.12
C GLN A 180 9.74 -18.15 4.20
N GLY A 181 8.45 -17.89 4.36
CA GLY A 181 7.76 -16.80 3.66
C GLY A 181 8.30 -15.42 4.08
N ALA A 182 8.54 -15.21 5.37
CA ALA A 182 9.09 -13.97 5.90
C ALA A 182 10.53 -13.73 5.44
N THR A 183 11.37 -14.76 5.37
CA THR A 183 12.73 -14.62 4.84
C THR A 183 12.73 -14.36 3.34
N ALA A 184 11.86 -15.02 2.57
CA ALA A 184 11.67 -14.74 1.15
C ALA A 184 11.17 -13.30 0.92
N PHE A 185 10.22 -12.83 1.74
CA PHE A 185 9.69 -11.47 1.68
C PHE A 185 10.75 -10.42 2.05
N GLN A 186 11.58 -10.69 3.06
CA GLN A 186 12.69 -9.82 3.44
C GLN A 186 13.75 -9.72 2.33
N ASN A 187 14.03 -10.83 1.63
CA ASN A 187 14.94 -10.85 0.50
C ASN A 187 14.38 -10.05 -0.69
N ALA A 188 13.09 -10.24 -1.02
CA ALA A 188 12.41 -9.46 -2.05
C ALA A 188 12.40 -7.95 -1.72
N LEU A 189 12.18 -7.56 -0.46
CA LEU A 189 12.26 -6.17 -0.03
C LEU A 189 13.67 -5.58 -0.14
N ASN A 190 14.71 -6.37 0.16
CA ASN A 190 16.09 -5.94 0.00
C ASN A 190 16.44 -5.73 -1.49
N GLU A 191 15.94 -6.60 -2.37
CA GLU A 191 16.05 -6.46 -3.81
C GLU A 191 15.31 -5.20 -4.30
N ASP A 192 14.06 -5.01 -3.90
CA ASP A 192 13.27 -3.82 -4.24
C ASP A 192 13.93 -2.53 -3.74
N LYS A 193 14.52 -2.53 -2.54
CA LYS A 193 15.30 -1.41 -2.03
C LYS A 193 16.53 -1.11 -2.90
N ALA A 194 17.21 -2.13 -3.40
CA ALA A 194 18.34 -1.96 -4.32
C ALA A 194 17.88 -1.40 -5.68
N VAL A 195 16.77 -1.90 -6.21
CA VAL A 195 16.16 -1.38 -7.45
C VAL A 195 15.71 0.07 -7.28
N LEU A 196 15.09 0.41 -6.15
CA LEU A 196 14.65 1.78 -5.86
C LEU A 196 15.83 2.73 -5.73
N SER A 197 16.93 2.30 -5.10
CA SER A 197 18.18 3.08 -5.03
C SER A 197 18.80 3.28 -6.42
N ALA A 198 18.80 2.24 -7.27
CA ALA A 198 19.25 2.37 -8.66
C ALA A 198 18.36 3.33 -9.47
N ALA A 199 17.05 3.32 -9.24
CA ALA A 199 16.11 4.25 -9.85
C ALA A 199 16.34 5.69 -9.35
N GLU A 200 16.61 5.88 -8.05
CA GLU A 200 16.95 7.19 -7.47
C GLU A 200 18.21 7.78 -8.12
N ILE A 201 19.28 6.98 -8.26
CA ILE A 201 20.49 7.39 -8.97
C ILE A 201 20.18 7.72 -10.43
N GLY A 202 19.37 6.90 -11.11
CA GLY A 202 18.93 7.13 -12.49
C GLY A 202 18.17 8.45 -12.65
N VAL A 203 17.24 8.74 -11.74
CA VAL A 203 16.48 10.01 -11.72
C VAL A 203 17.39 11.19 -11.44
N GLN A 204 18.36 11.05 -10.54
CA GLN A 204 19.32 12.11 -10.24
C GLN A 204 20.24 12.42 -11.43
N VAL A 205 20.72 11.39 -12.13
CA VAL A 205 21.53 11.53 -13.36
C VAL A 205 20.70 12.14 -14.48
N ALA A 206 19.43 11.72 -14.64
CA ALA A 206 18.51 12.30 -15.61
C ALA A 206 18.23 13.79 -15.30
N SER A 207 17.97 14.13 -14.04
CA SER A 207 17.75 15.50 -13.58
C SER A 207 18.96 16.40 -13.82
N THR A 208 20.17 15.89 -13.55
CA THR A 208 21.42 16.60 -13.82
C THR A 208 21.60 16.84 -15.32
N SER A 209 21.35 15.82 -16.14
CA SER A 209 21.42 15.93 -17.61
C SER A 209 20.39 16.93 -18.15
N LEU A 210 19.17 16.93 -17.61
CA LEU A 210 18.09 17.84 -18.01
C LEU A 210 18.40 19.28 -17.58
N THR A 211 19.02 19.46 -16.42
CA THR A 211 19.53 20.75 -15.95
C THR A 211 20.68 21.26 -16.82
N ASP A 212 21.61 20.40 -17.23
CA ASP A 212 22.70 20.75 -18.13
C ASP A 212 22.20 21.09 -19.54
N ILE A 213 21.22 20.33 -20.06
CA ILE A 213 20.56 20.63 -21.33
C ILE A 213 19.81 21.96 -21.24
N SER A 214 19.06 22.18 -20.15
CA SER A 214 18.36 23.44 -19.88
C SER A 214 19.34 24.61 -19.74
N GLY A 215 20.48 24.41 -19.08
CA GLY A 215 21.56 25.38 -18.97
C GLY A 215 22.20 25.72 -20.32
N LYS A 216 22.43 24.71 -21.17
CA LYS A 216 22.91 24.89 -22.54
C LYS A 216 21.87 25.62 -23.39
N LEU A 217 20.59 25.27 -23.31
CA LEU A 217 19.49 25.97 -24.00
C LEU A 217 19.34 27.43 -23.54
N LYS A 218 19.49 27.70 -22.25
CA LYS A 218 19.47 29.08 -21.72
C LYS A 218 20.68 29.88 -22.19
N LYS A 219 21.81 29.22 -22.42
CA LYS A 219 23.03 29.80 -23.02
C LYS A 219 22.92 29.96 -24.54
N TYR A 220 21.98 29.27 -25.20
CA TYR A 220 21.49 29.56 -26.55
C TYR A 220 20.59 30.80 -26.52
N ASP A 221 21.19 31.96 -26.21
CA ASP A 221 20.51 33.23 -26.31
C ASP A 221 20.23 33.53 -27.80
N LYS A 222 18.95 33.81 -28.13
CA LYS A 222 18.50 34.06 -29.52
C LYS A 222 19.31 35.16 -30.21
N LYS A 223 19.85 36.10 -29.43
CA LYS A 223 20.71 37.20 -29.91
C LYS A 223 22.04 36.72 -30.49
N LYS A 224 22.67 35.70 -29.90
CA LYS A 224 23.94 35.14 -30.41
C LYS A 224 23.75 34.32 -31.67
N LEU A 225 22.65 33.57 -31.77
CA LEU A 225 22.34 32.80 -32.97
C LEU A 225 22.06 33.73 -34.17
N GLY A 226 21.30 34.81 -33.95
CA GLY A 226 21.09 35.85 -34.97
C GLY A 226 22.38 36.53 -35.41
N TYR A 227 23.30 36.81 -34.47
CA TYR A 227 24.59 37.41 -34.79
C TYR A 227 25.50 36.48 -35.62
N ILE A 228 25.57 35.18 -35.26
CA ILE A 228 26.35 34.19 -36.01
C ILE A 228 25.75 34.01 -37.42
N PHE A 229 24.42 33.92 -37.53
CA PHE A 229 23.73 33.84 -38.82
C PHE A 229 24.04 35.05 -39.71
N TYR A 230 23.99 36.27 -39.15
CA TYR A 230 24.31 37.49 -39.88
C TYR A 230 25.76 37.50 -40.39
N ILE A 231 26.72 37.09 -39.56
CA ILE A 231 28.14 36.95 -39.97
C ILE A 231 28.29 35.91 -41.08
N THR A 232 27.65 34.74 -40.96
CA THR A 232 27.73 33.69 -41.97
C THR A 232 27.16 34.14 -43.31
N VAL A 233 26.02 34.83 -43.31
CA VAL A 233 25.42 35.39 -44.54
C VAL A 233 26.33 36.44 -45.16
N PHE A 234 26.91 37.33 -44.34
CA PHE A 234 27.84 38.35 -44.82
C PHE A 234 29.09 37.77 -45.48
N ILE A 235 29.70 36.74 -44.86
CA ILE A 235 30.85 36.03 -45.43
C ILE A 235 30.45 35.32 -46.73
N SER A 236 29.30 34.65 -46.76
CA SER A 236 28.81 33.96 -47.95
C SER A 236 28.56 34.92 -49.11
N MET A 237 28.06 36.13 -48.84
CA MET A 237 27.90 37.20 -49.85
C MET A 237 29.25 37.65 -50.41
N LEU A 238 30.27 37.80 -49.56
CA LEU A 238 31.60 38.24 -49.96
C LEU A 238 32.34 37.17 -50.80
N VAL A 239 32.20 35.89 -50.41
CA VAL A 239 32.68 34.76 -51.21
C VAL A 239 31.94 34.67 -52.55
N GLY A 240 30.62 34.85 -52.56
CA GLY A 240 29.83 34.91 -53.79
C GLY A 240 30.33 36.00 -54.74
N LEU A 241 30.66 37.19 -54.20
CA LEU A 241 31.20 38.30 -54.98
C LEU A 241 32.58 37.95 -55.56
N LEU A 242 33.48 37.36 -54.77
CA LEU A 242 34.79 36.90 -55.27
C LEU A 242 34.64 35.85 -56.37
N VAL A 243 33.73 34.90 -56.22
CA VAL A 243 33.45 33.89 -57.24
C VAL A 243 32.93 34.55 -58.52
N THR A 244 31.98 35.49 -58.43
CA THR A 244 31.50 36.22 -59.60
C THR A 244 32.60 37.06 -60.28
N PHE A 245 33.49 37.68 -59.50
CA PHE A 245 34.63 38.42 -60.02
C PHE A 245 35.62 37.51 -60.76
N ILE A 246 35.93 36.34 -60.20
CA ILE A 246 36.75 35.32 -60.85
C ILE A 246 36.11 34.87 -62.16
N ILE A 247 34.80 34.63 -62.20
CA ILE A 247 34.08 34.23 -63.43
C ILE A 247 34.21 35.32 -64.51
N ILE A 248 34.02 36.60 -64.17
CA ILE A 248 34.17 37.72 -65.11
C ILE A 248 35.61 37.82 -65.63
N GLN A 249 36.60 37.64 -64.76
CA GLN A 249 38.00 37.71 -65.16
C GLN A 249 38.47 36.48 -65.97
N LEU A 250 37.82 35.33 -65.78
CA LEU A 250 38.11 34.10 -66.53
C LEU A 250 37.45 34.12 -67.93
N PHE A 251 36.35 34.87 -68.10
CA PHE A 251 35.69 35.11 -69.39
C PHE A 251 35.58 36.61 -69.73
N PRO A 252 36.70 37.32 -69.97
CA PRO A 252 36.68 38.74 -70.27
C PRO A 252 36.27 39.07 -71.73
N ALA A 253 36.05 38.05 -72.57
CA ALA A 253 35.77 38.24 -73.99
C ALA A 253 34.83 37.16 -74.53
N LEU A 254 33.52 37.45 -74.44
CA LEU A 254 32.48 36.94 -75.32
C LEU A 254 31.48 38.08 -75.57
#